data_AF-A0A8H6R9E1-F1
#
_entry.id   AF-A0A8H6R9E1-F1
#
_cell.length_a   1.000
_cell.length_b   1.000
_cell.length_c   1.000
_cell.angle_alpha   90.00
_cell.angle_beta   90.00
_cell.angle_gamma   90.00
#
_symmetry.space_group_name_H-M   'P 1'
#
loop_
_entity.id
_entity.type
_entity.pdbx_description
1 polymer ?
#
loop_
_entity_poly.entity_id
_entity_poly.type
_entity_poly.pdbx_seq_one_letter_code
_entity_poly.pdbx_strand_id
1 'polypeptide(L)'
;MATNPSEAGVETTSPSILERRNSLEKHLQHRPDEQDLKDRHILLDTTAAPALQARQQELERQRITDNLKKGLSHRSDKETLIAKNILPESTAAPAIQAQQKELEHHMRADSLEKALKDRPTQEQLVKDGILKGQSSFA
;
A
#
# COMPACT_ATOMS: atom_id res chain seq x y z
N MET A 1 21.31 38.66 52.81
CA MET A 1 19.99 38.22 53.31
C MET A 1 19.00 38.42 52.18
N ALA A 2 18.72 37.36 51.41
CA ALA A 2 17.89 37.43 50.20
C ALA A 2 16.46 37.00 50.54
N THR A 3 15.48 37.86 50.29
CA THR A 3 14.05 37.52 50.35
C THR A 3 13.56 37.27 48.93
N ASN A 4 13.25 36.02 48.63
CA ASN A 4 12.66 35.60 47.35
C ASN A 4 11.19 36.02 47.26
N PRO A 5 10.73 36.62 46.14
CA PRO A 5 9.32 36.71 45.81
C PRO A 5 8.95 35.53 44.90
N SER A 6 8.45 34.45 45.48
CA SER A 6 7.89 33.33 44.70
C SER A 6 6.70 32.73 45.43
N GLU A 7 5.60 33.48 45.47
CA GLU A 7 4.26 32.91 45.58
C GLU A 7 3.40 33.56 44.49
N ALA A 8 3.60 33.10 43.25
CA ALA A 8 2.61 33.29 42.20
C ALA A 8 1.41 32.43 42.57
N GLY A 9 0.44 33.06 43.24
CA GLY A 9 -0.84 32.49 43.55
C GLY A 9 -1.49 31.93 42.29
N VAL A 10 -1.79 30.65 42.32
CA VAL A 10 -2.83 30.05 41.49
C VAL A 10 -4.11 30.83 41.75
N GLU A 11 -4.46 31.75 40.83
CA GLU A 11 -5.70 32.49 40.88
C GLU A 11 -6.87 31.52 40.82
N THR A 12 -7.50 31.32 41.98
CA THR A 12 -8.75 30.58 42.14
C THR A 12 -9.92 31.50 41.80
N THR A 13 -9.89 32.16 40.64
CA THR A 13 -11.07 32.86 40.12
C THR A 13 -12.03 31.82 39.58
N SER A 14 -12.90 31.31 40.46
CA SER A 14 -14.03 30.47 40.06
C SER A 14 -14.82 31.26 39.01
N PRO A 15 -14.86 30.83 37.73
CA PRO A 15 -15.54 31.60 36.69
C PRO A 15 -16.99 31.75 37.09
N SER A 16 -17.54 32.95 36.89
CA SER A 16 -18.95 33.18 37.16
C SER A 16 -19.77 32.17 36.36
N ILE A 17 -20.90 31.75 36.92
CA ILE A 17 -21.79 30.75 36.26
C ILE A 17 -22.13 31.19 34.83
N LEU A 18 -22.22 32.50 34.60
CA LEU A 18 -22.51 33.09 33.31
C LEU A 18 -21.35 32.93 32.30
N GLU A 19 -20.11 33.18 32.70
CA GLU A 19 -18.93 32.98 31.85
C GLU A 19 -18.75 31.50 31.47
N ARG A 20 -18.98 30.60 32.44
CA ARG A 20 -18.94 29.15 32.18
C ARG A 20 -20.02 28.73 31.18
N ARG A 21 -21.23 29.28 31.30
CA ARG A 21 -22.34 29.02 30.36
C ARG A 21 -21.98 29.49 28.96
N ASN A 22 -21.50 30.72 28.81
CA ASN A 22 -21.15 31.30 27.52
C ASN A 22 -20.00 30.53 26.83
N SER A 23 -19.00 30.12 27.60
CA SER A 23 -17.91 29.28 27.09
C SER A 23 -18.41 27.91 26.61
N LEU A 24 -19.25 27.23 27.41
CA LEU A 24 -19.80 25.93 27.04
C LEU A 24 -20.64 25.99 25.76
N GLU A 25 -21.49 27.00 25.63
CA GLU A 25 -22.32 27.21 24.43
C GLU A 25 -21.46 27.34 23.17
N LYS A 26 -20.37 28.11 23.23
CA LYS A 26 -19.42 28.24 22.11
C LYS A 26 -18.78 26.89 21.76
N HIS A 27 -18.38 26.07 22.74
CA HIS A 27 -17.78 24.75 22.48
C HIS A 27 -18.78 23.75 21.89
N LEU A 28 -20.05 23.82 22.29
CA LEU A 28 -21.10 22.96 21.73
C LEU A 28 -21.43 23.32 20.28
N GLN A 29 -21.37 24.60 19.89
CA GLN A 29 -21.56 25.04 18.50
C GLN A 29 -20.45 24.53 17.56
N HIS A 30 -19.23 24.39 18.07
CA HIS A 30 -18.07 23.91 17.29
C HIS A 30 -17.78 22.43 17.56
N ARG A 31 -18.73 21.69 18.14
CA ARG A 31 -18.54 20.28 18.45
C ARG A 31 -18.50 19.47 17.14
N PRO A 32 -17.46 18.65 16.91
CA PRO A 32 -17.41 17.75 15.77
C PRO A 32 -18.51 16.69 15.85
N ASP A 33 -18.97 16.23 14.69
CA ASP A 33 -19.97 15.18 14.59
C ASP A 33 -19.39 13.83 15.06
N GLU A 34 -20.27 12.91 15.46
CA GLU A 34 -19.86 11.58 15.94
C GLU A 34 -19.08 10.81 14.85
N GLN A 35 -19.50 10.93 13.59
CA GLN A 35 -18.82 10.27 12.47
C GLN A 35 -17.39 10.81 12.28
N ASP A 36 -17.19 12.13 12.35
CA ASP A 36 -15.84 12.73 12.25
C ASP A 36 -14.92 12.26 13.38
N LEU A 37 -15.46 12.02 14.59
CA LEU A 37 -14.71 11.45 15.69
C LEU A 37 -14.33 9.98 15.45
N LYS A 38 -15.17 9.20 14.77
CA LYS A 38 -14.88 7.80 14.39
C LYS A 38 -13.83 7.73 13.29
N ASP A 39 -13.96 8.57 12.27
CA ASP A 39 -13.03 8.67 11.15
C ASP A 39 -11.63 9.08 11.63
N ARG A 40 -11.56 9.95 12.64
CA ARG A 40 -10.30 10.33 13.30
C ARG A 40 -9.81 9.30 14.33
N HIS A 41 -10.49 8.16 14.47
CA HIS A 41 -10.19 7.11 15.44
C HIS A 41 -10.17 7.57 16.90
N ILE A 42 -10.92 8.62 17.23
CA ILE A 42 -11.12 9.09 18.61
C ILE A 42 -12.24 8.29 19.28
N LEU A 43 -13.36 8.12 18.58
CA LEU A 43 -14.44 7.23 18.98
C LEU A 43 -14.30 5.89 18.25
N LEU A 44 -14.54 4.79 18.94
CA LEU A 44 -14.54 3.47 18.31
C LEU A 44 -15.81 3.30 17.50
N ASP A 45 -15.69 2.87 16.23
CA ASP A 45 -16.84 2.50 15.43
C ASP A 45 -17.25 1.05 15.71
N THR A 46 -17.89 0.85 16.87
CA THR A 46 -18.42 -0.46 17.26
C THR A 46 -19.81 -0.34 17.84
N THR A 47 -20.64 -1.34 17.56
CA THR A 47 -21.97 -1.52 18.15
C THR A 47 -21.92 -2.20 19.52
N ALA A 48 -20.74 -2.63 19.98
CA ALA A 48 -20.56 -3.25 21.27
C ALA A 48 -20.73 -2.25 22.42
N ALA A 49 -21.31 -2.72 23.52
CA ALA A 49 -21.45 -1.93 24.74
C ALA A 49 -20.09 -1.39 25.22
N PRO A 50 -20.02 -0.17 25.78
CA PRO A 50 -18.76 0.48 26.17
C PRO A 50 -17.82 -0.39 27.03
N ALA A 51 -18.39 -1.21 27.92
CA ALA A 51 -17.62 -2.11 28.78
C ALA A 51 -16.91 -3.26 28.03
N LEU A 52 -17.38 -3.63 26.84
CA LEU A 52 -16.87 -4.76 26.05
C LEU A 52 -15.94 -4.33 24.91
N GLN A 53 -15.88 -3.03 24.58
CA GLN A 53 -15.12 -2.54 23.44
C GLN A 53 -13.63 -2.93 23.52
N ALA A 54 -13.02 -2.81 24.70
CA ALA A 54 -11.63 -3.20 24.92
C ALA A 54 -11.39 -4.70 24.65
N ARG A 55 -12.33 -5.56 25.06
CA ARG A 55 -12.24 -7.01 24.83
C ARG A 55 -12.43 -7.37 23.36
N GLN A 56 -13.32 -6.66 22.67
CA GLN A 56 -13.53 -6.83 21.23
C GLN A 56 -12.26 -6.47 20.44
N GLN A 57 -11.62 -5.33 20.75
CA GLN A 57 -10.37 -4.92 20.10
C GLN A 57 -9.24 -5.92 20.35
N GLU A 58 -9.12 -6.44 21.57
CA GLU A 58 -8.11 -7.44 21.89
C GLU A 58 -8.32 -8.73 21.09
N LEU A 59 -9.57 -9.20 20.98
CA LEU A 59 -9.92 -10.33 20.14
C LEU A 59 -9.58 -10.08 18.66
N GLU A 60 -9.92 -8.89 18.14
CA GLU A 60 -9.61 -8.52 16.77
C GLU A 60 -8.10 -8.52 16.52
N ARG A 61 -7.33 -7.92 17.43
CA ARG A 61 -5.86 -7.92 17.39
C ARG A 61 -5.30 -9.34 17.39
N GLN A 62 -5.83 -10.23 18.23
CA GLN A 62 -5.42 -11.64 18.25
C GLN A 62 -5.72 -12.33 16.91
N ARG A 63 -6.93 -12.13 16.36
CA ARG A 63 -7.30 -12.69 15.05
C ARG A 63 -6.39 -12.18 13.92
N ILE A 64 -6.06 -10.89 13.90
CA ILE A 64 -5.13 -10.31 12.93
C ILE A 64 -3.74 -10.91 13.09
N THR A 65 -3.28 -11.06 14.33
CA THR A 65 -1.96 -11.64 14.65
C THR A 65 -1.87 -13.10 14.20
N ASP A 66 -2.89 -13.90 14.48
CA ASP A 66 -2.95 -15.30 14.08
C ASP A 66 -3.04 -15.45 12.55
N ASN A 67 -3.83 -14.59 11.90
CA ASN A 67 -3.91 -14.56 10.44
C ASN A 67 -2.55 -14.20 9.82
N LEU A 68 -1.89 -13.17 10.34
CA LEU A 68 -0.55 -12.79 9.91
C LEU A 68 0.44 -13.94 10.10
N LYS A 69 0.43 -14.61 11.26
CA LYS A 69 1.28 -15.78 11.53
C LYS A 69 1.06 -16.90 10.51
N LYS A 70 -0.19 -17.21 10.18
CA LYS A 70 -0.54 -18.19 9.16
C LYS A 70 -0.08 -17.77 7.75
N GLY A 71 -0.19 -16.48 7.41
CA GLY A 71 0.31 -15.94 6.14
C GLY A 71 1.83 -16.01 6.04
N LEU A 72 2.54 -15.68 7.11
CA LEU A 72 3.99 -15.76 7.19
C LEU A 72 4.52 -17.20 7.10
N SER A 73 3.81 -18.18 7.66
CA SER A 73 4.21 -19.60 7.55
C SER A 73 4.09 -20.15 6.13
N HIS A 74 3.26 -19.54 5.27
CA HIS A 74 3.08 -19.92 3.86
C HIS A 74 3.67 -18.88 2.91
N ARG A 75 4.61 -18.05 3.39
CA ARG A 75 5.25 -17.02 2.58
C ARG A 75 6.02 -17.68 1.44
N SER A 76 5.67 -17.34 0.21
CA SER A 76 6.33 -17.85 -1.00
C SER A 76 7.73 -17.27 -1.14
N ASP A 77 8.68 -18.08 -1.59
CA ASP A 77 10.06 -17.63 -1.83
C ASP A 77 10.14 -16.74 -3.08
N LYS A 78 11.15 -15.86 -3.11
CA LYS A 78 11.40 -14.95 -4.25
C LYS A 78 11.45 -15.69 -5.59
N GLU A 79 12.15 -16.82 -5.64
CA GLU A 79 12.31 -17.61 -6.87
C GLU A 79 10.98 -18.17 -7.37
N THR A 80 10.09 -18.59 -6.46
CA THR A 80 8.74 -19.04 -6.84
C THR A 80 7.88 -17.91 -7.40
N LEU A 81 8.08 -16.68 -6.93
CA LEU A 81 7.39 -15.50 -7.44
C LEU A 81 7.92 -15.09 -8.82
N ILE A 82 9.22 -15.23 -9.07
CA ILE A 82 9.84 -15.02 -10.39
C ILE A 82 9.32 -16.06 -11.39
N ALA A 83 9.29 -17.34 -11.01
CA ALA A 83 8.77 -18.42 -11.85
C ALA A 83 7.28 -18.22 -12.21
N LYS A 84 6.49 -17.61 -11.30
CA LYS A 84 5.10 -17.23 -11.55
C LYS A 84 4.94 -15.90 -12.29
N ASN A 85 6.03 -15.27 -12.72
CA ASN A 85 6.06 -13.96 -13.39
C ASN A 85 5.42 -12.81 -12.56
N ILE A 86 5.39 -12.97 -11.22
CA ILE A 86 4.88 -11.93 -10.30
C ILE A 86 6.00 -10.91 -10.02
N LEU A 87 7.24 -11.38 -9.85
CA LEU A 87 8.43 -10.55 -9.73
C LEU A 87 9.29 -10.65 -11.00
N PRO A 88 9.92 -9.55 -11.44
CA PRO A 88 10.92 -9.62 -12.50
C PRO A 88 12.17 -10.34 -12.02
N GLU A 89 12.80 -11.10 -12.90
CA GLU A 89 14.13 -11.68 -12.70
C GLU A 89 15.19 -10.59 -12.89
N SER A 90 15.35 -9.72 -11.90
CA SER A 90 16.36 -8.65 -11.95
C SER A 90 17.07 -8.47 -10.61
N THR A 91 18.36 -8.14 -10.69
CA THR A 91 19.23 -7.74 -9.58
C THR A 91 19.15 -6.23 -9.31
N ALA A 92 18.45 -5.47 -10.16
CA ALA A 92 18.31 -4.03 -10.00
C ALA A 92 17.50 -3.66 -8.75
N ALA A 93 17.82 -2.50 -8.19
CA ALA A 93 17.09 -1.94 -7.05
C ALA A 93 15.60 -1.69 -7.41
N PRO A 94 14.66 -1.85 -6.46
CA PRO A 94 13.22 -1.74 -6.71
C PRO A 94 12.80 -0.44 -7.43
N ALA A 95 13.49 0.67 -7.15
CA ALA A 95 13.22 1.97 -7.75
C ALA A 95 13.46 2.02 -9.28
N ILE A 96 14.36 1.19 -9.81
CA ILE A 96 14.80 1.24 -11.23
C ILE A 96 14.29 0.02 -12.02
N GLN A 97 13.74 -0.99 -11.37
CA GLN A 97 13.23 -2.20 -12.04
C GLN A 97 12.21 -1.88 -13.14
N ALA A 98 11.36 -0.88 -12.93
CA ALA A 98 10.38 -0.44 -13.93
C ALA A 98 11.06 0.10 -15.20
N GLN A 99 12.03 1.00 -15.04
CA GLN A 99 12.79 1.59 -16.15
C GLN A 99 13.62 0.55 -16.89
N GLN A 100 14.24 -0.39 -16.16
CA GLN A 100 14.97 -1.50 -16.76
C GLN A 100 14.03 -2.35 -17.63
N LYS A 101 12.86 -2.73 -17.12
CA LYS A 101 11.89 -3.55 -17.87
C LYS A 101 11.41 -2.85 -19.14
N GLU A 102 11.18 -1.55 -19.07
CA GLU A 102 10.80 -0.72 -20.21
C GLU A 102 11.92 -0.66 -21.26
N LEU A 103 13.16 -0.42 -20.84
CA LEU A 103 14.32 -0.45 -21.72
C LEU A 103 14.49 -1.82 -22.38
N GLU A 104 14.44 -2.90 -21.62
CA GLU A 104 14.53 -4.28 -22.14
C GLU A 104 13.43 -4.59 -23.16
N HIS A 105 12.22 -4.06 -22.93
CA HIS A 105 11.13 -4.19 -23.88
C HIS A 105 11.43 -3.49 -25.20
N HIS A 106 11.88 -2.23 -25.16
CA HIS A 106 12.27 -1.48 -26.35
C HIS A 106 13.44 -2.14 -27.08
N MET A 107 14.49 -2.53 -26.37
CA MET A 107 15.64 -3.24 -26.95
C MET A 107 15.22 -4.52 -27.66
N ARG A 108 14.30 -5.30 -27.07
CA ARG A 108 13.75 -6.52 -27.69
C ARG A 108 12.91 -6.19 -28.92
N ALA A 109 12.10 -5.13 -28.88
CA ALA A 109 11.29 -4.70 -30.02
C ALA A 109 12.17 -4.27 -31.20
N ASP A 110 13.20 -3.46 -30.96
CA ASP A 110 14.12 -2.97 -32.00
C ASP A 110 14.92 -4.13 -32.62
N SER A 111 15.38 -5.06 -31.78
CA SER A 111 16.08 -6.27 -32.22
C SER A 111 15.18 -7.16 -33.08
N LEU A 112 13.91 -7.31 -32.70
CA LEU A 112 12.93 -8.08 -33.46
C LEU A 112 12.60 -7.41 -34.80
N GLU A 113 12.42 -6.08 -34.80
CA GLU A 113 12.16 -5.32 -36.02
C GLU A 113 13.29 -5.49 -37.04
N LYS A 114 14.55 -5.42 -36.59
CA LYS A 114 15.71 -5.66 -37.46
C LYS A 114 15.70 -7.08 -38.02
N ALA A 115 15.48 -8.11 -37.20
CA ALA A 115 15.43 -9.50 -37.65
C ALA A 115 14.29 -9.78 -38.64
N LEU A 116 13.17 -9.07 -38.51
CA LEU A 116 12.04 -9.16 -39.44
C LEU A 116 12.30 -8.47 -40.77
N LYS A 117 13.11 -7.39 -40.80
CA LYS A 117 13.54 -6.74 -42.06
C LYS A 117 14.40 -7.65 -42.92
N ASP A 118 15.30 -8.39 -42.29
CA ASP A 118 16.19 -9.35 -42.96
C ASP A 118 15.53 -10.75 -43.13
N ARG A 119 14.20 -10.82 -43.09
CA ARG A 119 13.48 -12.10 -43.16
C ARG A 119 13.68 -12.75 -44.54
N PRO A 120 14.20 -13.99 -44.60
CA PRO A 120 14.42 -14.68 -45.87
C PRO A 120 13.09 -14.98 -46.57
N THR A 121 13.09 -14.87 -47.90
CA THR A 121 11.92 -15.19 -48.72
C THR A 121 11.71 -16.69 -48.80
N GLN A 122 10.50 -17.11 -49.17
CA GLN A 122 10.17 -18.53 -49.30
C GLN A 122 11.08 -19.25 -50.29
N GLU A 123 11.45 -18.60 -51.39
CA GLU A 123 12.35 -19.14 -52.41
C GLU A 123 13.74 -19.43 -51.86
N GLN A 124 14.28 -18.53 -51.03
CA GLN A 124 15.56 -18.72 -50.35
C GLN A 124 15.50 -19.93 -49.41
N LEU A 125 14.40 -20.08 -48.67
CA LEU A 125 14.20 -21.23 -47.78
C LEU A 125 14.07 -22.57 -48.54
N VAL A 126 13.51 -22.55 -49.76
CA VAL A 126 13.47 -23.74 -50.64
C VAL A 126 14.86 -24.07 -51.17
N LYS A 127 15.64 -23.06 -51.57
CA LYS A 127 17.02 -23.23 -52.04
C LYS A 127 17.92 -23.80 -50.95
N ASP A 128 17.74 -23.36 -49.71
CA ASP A 128 18.49 -23.84 -48.54
C ASP A 128 17.99 -25.21 -48.03
N GLY A 129 16.99 -25.81 -48.69
CA GLY A 129 16.46 -27.14 -48.36
C GLY A 129 15.61 -27.20 -47.08
N ILE A 130 15.28 -26.05 -46.50
CA ILE A 130 14.46 -25.94 -45.28
C ILE A 130 12.98 -26.13 -45.61
N LEU A 131 12.51 -25.53 -46.71
CA LEU A 131 11.15 -25.68 -47.22
C LEU A 131 11.14 -26.63 -48.43
N LYS A 132 10.20 -27.57 -48.45
CA LYS A 132 9.93 -28.33 -49.68
C LYS A 132 9.25 -27.38 -50.67
N GLY A 133 9.82 -27.27 -51.87
CA GLY A 133 9.17 -26.56 -52.98
C GLY A 133 7.78 -27.15 -53.20
N GLN A 134 6.80 -26.32 -53.59
CA GLN A 134 5.43 -26.78 -53.81
C GLN A 134 5.39 -27.75 -55.00
N SER A 135 5.66 -29.02 -54.73
CA SER A 135 5.53 -30.16 -55.61
C SER A 135 4.97 -31.35 -54.81
N SER A 136 3.71 -31.23 -54.36
CA SER A 136 2.82 -32.37 -54.05
C SER A 136 1.49 -31.91 -53.43
N PHE A 137 0.62 -31.30 -54.23
CA PHE A 137 -0.83 -31.41 -54.05
C PHE A 137 -1.43 -31.42 -55.47
N ALA A 138 -1.39 -32.60 -56.08
CA ALA A 138 -2.19 -33.00 -57.23
C ALA A 138 -2.90 -34.31 -56.84
#